data_AF-A0A522RZJ2-F1
#
_entry.id   AF-A0A522RZJ2-F1
#
_cell.length_a   1.000
_cell.length_b   1.000
_cell.length_c   1.000
_cell.angle_alpha   90.00
_cell.angle_beta   90.00
_cell.angle_gamma   90.00
#
_symmetry.space_group_name_H-M   'P 1'
#
loop_
_entity.id
_entity.type
_entity.pdbx_description
1 polymer ?
#
loop_
_entity_poly.entity_id
_entity_poly.type
_entity_poly.pdbx_seq_one_letter_code
_entity_poly.pdbx_strand_id
1 'polypeptide(L)'
;MVPAPMRSVRWLQLPDHLSAGKAPAAPRPARRSQPEYDQQVRLFALVELLTAAHPSRADDLEDVWATGNGGKRPAGAAGKMREAGQRKGVPDVLCLVPSGQSHGLAIEMKSSTGRLTKEQSARLTRLAARGYGTHVARTWQDAGRVLCRHLELPWPADAEAKVEWLLAARREERKRQRGRNRAGRAPRMASRARPRGQNAAPRPRVTMKT
;
A
#
# COMPACT_ATOMS: atom_id res chain seq x y z
N MET A 1 72.96 6.61 -29.64
CA MET A 1 71.75 6.24 -30.41
C MET A 1 70.57 6.31 -29.45
N VAL A 2 69.78 7.38 -29.52
CA VAL A 2 68.68 7.70 -28.59
C VAL A 2 67.38 7.73 -29.41
N PRO A 3 66.28 7.05 -29.00
CA PRO A 3 65.06 7.04 -29.79
C PRO A 3 64.24 8.33 -29.59
N ALA A 4 63.57 8.75 -30.67
CA ALA A 4 62.73 9.95 -30.75
C ALA A 4 61.40 9.83 -29.95
N PRO A 5 60.81 10.94 -29.48
CA PRO A 5 59.54 10.92 -28.76
C PRO A 5 58.33 10.73 -29.69
N MET A 6 57.37 9.91 -29.23
CA MET A 6 56.10 9.62 -29.88
C MET A 6 55.19 10.86 -29.99
N ARG A 7 54.50 10.97 -31.13
CA ARG A 7 53.52 12.02 -31.48
C ARG A 7 52.33 12.04 -30.52
N SER A 8 51.91 13.25 -30.12
CA SER A 8 50.68 13.50 -29.38
C SER A 8 49.45 13.12 -30.20
N VAL A 9 48.56 12.34 -29.60
CA VAL A 9 47.25 12.01 -30.19
C VAL A 9 46.31 13.18 -29.93
N ARG A 10 45.87 13.82 -31.01
CA ARG A 10 44.84 14.87 -31.01
C ARG A 10 43.50 14.23 -30.64
N TRP A 11 42.92 14.61 -29.50
CA TRP A 11 41.53 14.26 -29.20
C TRP A 11 40.60 15.00 -30.18
N LEU A 12 39.84 14.25 -30.98
CA LEU A 12 38.76 14.78 -31.81
C LEU A 12 37.70 15.40 -30.89
N GLN A 13 37.48 16.71 -30.99
CA GLN A 13 36.30 17.35 -30.40
C GLN A 13 35.05 16.87 -31.14
N LEU A 14 34.09 16.29 -30.40
CA LEU A 14 32.75 15.99 -30.89
C LEU A 14 31.95 17.30 -31.09
N PRO A 15 31.14 17.42 -32.15
CA PRO A 15 30.41 18.66 -32.45
C PRO A 15 29.21 18.92 -31.50
N ASP A 16 29.02 20.19 -31.14
CA ASP A 16 28.12 20.70 -30.09
C ASP A 16 26.60 20.60 -30.33
N HIS A 17 26.12 19.89 -31.37
CA HIS A 17 24.70 19.96 -31.78
C HIS A 17 23.83 18.75 -31.38
N LEU A 18 24.31 17.85 -30.50
CA LEU A 18 23.50 16.75 -29.94
C LEU A 18 23.01 16.98 -28.50
N SER A 19 23.12 18.21 -27.97
CA SER A 19 22.73 18.52 -26.59
C SER A 19 21.34 19.16 -26.50
N ALA A 20 20.30 18.39 -26.85
CA ALA A 20 18.92 18.74 -26.50
C ALA A 20 18.01 17.51 -26.30
N GLY A 21 18.58 16.37 -25.90
CA GLY A 21 17.80 15.27 -25.33
C GLY A 21 17.55 15.55 -23.85
N LYS A 22 16.28 15.73 -23.45
CA LYS A 22 15.90 15.87 -22.04
C LYS A 22 16.48 14.71 -21.24
N ALA A 23 17.38 15.00 -20.30
CA ALA A 23 18.00 13.98 -19.45
C ALA A 23 16.92 13.08 -18.83
N PRO A 24 17.15 11.76 -18.72
CA PRO A 24 16.20 10.86 -18.09
C PRO A 24 15.89 11.36 -16.68
N ALA A 25 14.60 11.46 -16.35
CA ALA A 25 14.17 11.89 -15.04
C ALA A 25 14.83 11.02 -13.96
N ALA A 26 15.35 11.65 -12.91
CA ALA A 26 15.97 10.96 -11.79
C ALA A 26 15.06 9.81 -11.28
N PRO A 27 15.65 8.66 -10.89
CA PRO A 27 14.87 7.55 -10.37
C PRO A 27 14.02 8.03 -9.20
N ARG A 28 12.72 7.70 -9.24
CA ARG A 28 11.81 8.03 -8.14
C ARG A 28 12.36 7.37 -6.86
N PRO A 29 12.31 8.05 -5.70
CA PRO A 29 12.79 7.48 -4.45
C PRO A 29 12.11 6.14 -4.20
N ALA A 30 12.88 5.15 -3.73
CA ALA A 30 12.38 3.84 -3.40
C ALA A 30 11.20 3.97 -2.40
N ARG A 31 10.13 3.22 -2.65
CA ARG A 31 8.94 3.26 -1.79
C ARG A 31 9.35 2.76 -0.39
N ARG A 32 9.12 3.58 0.64
CA ARG A 32 9.41 3.21 2.04
C ARG A 32 8.78 1.84 2.36
N SER A 33 9.58 0.92 2.92
CA SER A 33 9.07 -0.41 3.29
C SER A 33 7.99 -0.27 4.35
N GLN A 34 6.94 -1.09 4.24
CA GLN A 34 5.84 -1.13 5.20
C GLN A 34 5.72 -2.57 5.69
N PRO A 35 6.66 -3.02 6.54
CA PRO A 35 6.75 -4.43 6.91
C PRO A 35 5.45 -4.95 7.53
N GLU A 36 4.77 -4.16 8.38
CA GLU A 36 3.47 -4.52 8.97
C GLU A 36 2.39 -4.71 7.90
N TYR A 37 2.29 -3.77 6.95
CA TYR A 37 1.36 -3.86 5.83
C TYR A 37 1.64 -5.09 4.95
N ASP A 38 2.90 -5.38 4.67
CA ASP A 38 3.29 -6.51 3.83
C ASP A 38 2.99 -7.87 4.51
N GLN A 39 3.05 -7.93 5.84
CA GLN A 39 2.60 -9.09 6.61
C GLN A 39 1.07 -9.22 6.58
N GLN A 40 0.34 -8.13 6.80
CA GLN A 40 -1.12 -8.14 6.74
C GLN A 40 -1.64 -8.53 5.34
N VAL A 41 -1.01 -8.07 4.26
CA VAL A 41 -1.36 -8.47 2.89
C VAL A 41 -1.23 -9.98 2.69
N ARG A 42 -0.19 -10.60 3.26
CA ARG A 42 -0.01 -12.06 3.21
C ARG A 42 -1.05 -12.81 4.03
N LEU A 43 -1.42 -12.28 5.19
CA LEU A 43 -2.51 -12.84 5.99
C LEU A 43 -3.82 -12.86 5.18
N PHE A 44 -4.20 -11.77 4.52
CA PHE A 44 -5.42 -11.76 3.70
C PHE A 44 -5.32 -12.58 2.42
N ALA A 45 -4.12 -12.81 1.89
CA ALA A 45 -3.92 -13.81 0.84
C ALA A 45 -4.14 -15.24 1.38
N LEU A 46 -3.73 -15.54 2.61
CA LEU A 46 -4.05 -16.80 3.28
C LEU A 46 -5.56 -16.94 3.50
N VAL A 47 -6.25 -15.90 3.98
CA VAL A 47 -7.72 -15.93 4.19
C VAL A 47 -8.44 -16.35 2.91
N GLU A 48 -8.10 -15.76 1.76
CA GLU A 48 -8.68 -16.15 0.47
C GLU A 48 -8.41 -17.62 0.10
N LEU A 49 -7.20 -18.10 0.36
CA LEU A 49 -6.85 -19.50 0.12
C LEU A 49 -7.64 -20.44 1.04
N LEU A 50 -7.85 -20.06 2.30
CA LEU A 50 -8.68 -20.80 3.25
C LEU A 50 -10.15 -20.81 2.80
N THR A 51 -10.68 -19.69 2.31
CA THR A 51 -12.06 -19.60 1.80
C THR A 51 -12.27 -20.56 0.64
N ALA A 52 -11.30 -20.61 -0.29
CA ALA A 52 -11.35 -21.54 -1.42
C ALA A 52 -11.21 -23.01 -0.99
N ALA A 53 -10.37 -23.30 0.02
CA ALA A 53 -10.12 -24.66 0.50
C ALA A 53 -11.23 -25.19 1.43
N HIS A 54 -11.99 -24.31 2.07
CA HIS A 54 -13.01 -24.67 3.07
C HIS A 54 -14.34 -23.94 2.79
N PRO A 55 -15.09 -24.33 1.73
CA PRO A 55 -16.34 -23.66 1.38
C PRO A 55 -17.38 -23.62 2.49
N SER A 56 -17.40 -24.62 3.38
CA SER A 56 -18.30 -24.66 4.55
C SER A 56 -17.98 -23.61 5.62
N ARG A 57 -16.84 -22.90 5.51
CA ARG A 57 -16.37 -21.84 6.41
C ARG A 57 -16.23 -20.50 5.66
N ALA A 58 -16.78 -20.40 4.45
CA ALA A 58 -16.62 -19.20 3.62
C ALA A 58 -17.22 -17.96 4.30
N ASP A 59 -18.42 -18.08 4.88
CA ASP A 59 -19.08 -16.99 5.60
C ASP A 59 -18.26 -16.55 6.82
N ASP A 60 -17.76 -17.52 7.62
CA ASP A 60 -16.87 -17.25 8.76
C ASP A 60 -15.60 -16.46 8.35
N LEU A 61 -15.05 -16.77 7.18
CA LEU A 61 -13.83 -16.13 6.65
C LEU A 61 -14.11 -14.76 6.02
N GLU A 62 -15.31 -14.52 5.51
CA GLU A 62 -15.77 -13.19 5.08
C GLU A 62 -15.91 -12.23 6.28
N ASP A 63 -16.28 -12.76 7.45
CA ASP A 63 -16.33 -12.03 8.73
C ASP A 63 -14.95 -11.79 9.38
N VAL A 64 -13.87 -12.03 8.62
CA VAL A 64 -12.50 -11.62 8.96
C VAL A 64 -12.10 -10.42 8.10
N TRP A 65 -11.87 -9.26 8.72
CA TRP A 65 -11.55 -8.04 7.96
C TRP A 65 -10.43 -7.19 8.56
N ALA A 66 -9.79 -6.41 7.69
CA ALA A 66 -8.77 -5.43 8.03
C ALA A 66 -9.41 -4.09 8.44
N THR A 67 -9.00 -3.54 9.58
CA THR A 67 -9.47 -2.21 9.99
C THR A 67 -8.66 -1.11 9.30
N GLY A 68 -9.35 -0.13 8.71
CA GLY A 68 -8.71 1.02 8.04
C GLY A 68 -8.09 2.07 8.98
N ASN A 69 -7.90 1.74 10.26
CA ASN A 69 -7.65 2.73 11.30
C ASN A 69 -6.19 3.23 11.38
N GLY A 70 -5.24 2.55 10.73
CA GLY A 70 -3.81 2.93 10.70
C GLY A 70 -3.34 3.66 9.43
N GLY A 71 -4.19 3.80 8.41
CA GLY A 71 -3.77 4.32 7.09
C GLY A 71 -3.36 5.80 7.09
N LYS A 72 -2.39 6.16 6.22
CA LYS A 72 -2.08 7.56 5.90
C LYS A 72 -3.34 8.26 5.38
N ARG A 73 -3.59 9.47 5.88
CA ARG A 73 -4.76 10.27 5.52
C ARG A 73 -4.34 11.61 4.95
N PRO A 74 -5.12 12.17 4.01
CA PRO A 74 -4.95 13.56 3.62
C PRO A 74 -5.25 14.50 4.81
N ALA A 75 -4.69 15.70 4.77
CA ALA A 75 -4.90 16.71 5.80
C ALA A 75 -6.41 16.99 6.01
N GLY A 76 -6.84 17.14 7.27
CA GLY A 76 -8.24 17.39 7.64
C GLY A 76 -9.14 16.14 7.69
N ALA A 77 -8.78 15.02 7.07
CA ALA A 77 -9.61 13.81 7.12
C ALA A 77 -9.64 13.16 8.51
N ALA A 78 -8.58 13.32 9.31
CA ALA A 78 -8.51 12.71 10.64
C ALA A 78 -9.58 13.23 11.61
N GLY A 79 -9.96 14.51 11.53
CA GLY A 79 -11.04 15.08 12.36
C GLY A 79 -12.39 14.44 12.04
N LYS A 80 -12.78 14.51 10.77
CA LYS A 80 -14.02 13.89 10.25
C LYS A 80 -14.12 12.41 10.57
N MET A 81 -13.03 11.65 10.47
CA MET A 81 -13.07 10.22 10.80
C MET A 81 -13.27 9.96 12.30
N ARG A 82 -12.69 10.79 13.18
CA ARG A 82 -12.93 10.69 14.63
C ARG A 82 -14.37 11.03 14.99
N GLU A 83 -14.93 12.06 14.36
CA GLU A 83 -16.35 12.43 14.46
C GLU A 83 -17.25 11.28 13.97
N ALA A 84 -16.90 10.65 12.85
CA ALA A 84 -17.55 9.44 12.32
C ALA A 84 -17.29 8.16 13.14
N GLY A 85 -16.80 8.28 14.37
CA GLY A 85 -16.68 7.15 15.30
C GLY A 85 -15.33 6.43 15.28
N GLN A 86 -14.38 6.81 14.43
CA GLN A 86 -13.09 6.14 14.41
C GLN A 86 -12.36 6.30 15.76
N ARG A 87 -11.86 5.18 16.28
CA ARG A 87 -11.18 5.13 17.57
C ARG A 87 -9.71 4.78 17.41
N LYS A 88 -8.87 5.36 18.26
CA LYS A 88 -7.46 4.97 18.39
C LYS A 88 -7.33 3.56 18.97
N GLY A 89 -6.25 2.90 18.58
CA GLY A 89 -5.86 1.58 19.07
C GLY A 89 -6.83 0.46 18.73
N VAL A 90 -7.67 0.63 17.70
CA VAL A 90 -8.47 -0.48 17.15
C VAL A 90 -7.49 -1.49 16.52
N PRO A 91 -7.65 -2.80 16.74
CA PRO A 91 -6.75 -3.82 16.21
C PRO A 91 -6.76 -3.82 14.67
N ASP A 92 -5.65 -4.22 14.06
CA ASP A 92 -5.51 -4.22 12.60
C ASP A 92 -6.44 -5.22 11.92
N VAL A 93 -6.74 -6.35 12.55
CA VAL A 93 -7.62 -7.40 12.02
C VAL A 93 -8.64 -7.82 13.08
N LEU A 94 -9.89 -7.95 12.65
CA LEU A 94 -10.99 -8.44 13.47
C LEU A 94 -11.64 -9.64 12.78
N CYS A 95 -11.97 -10.65 13.56
CA CYS A 95 -12.79 -11.79 13.19
C CYS A 95 -13.98 -11.81 14.15
N LEU A 96 -15.19 -11.61 13.64
CA LEU A 96 -16.42 -11.59 14.45
C LEU A 96 -17.17 -12.93 14.48
N VAL A 97 -16.42 -14.01 14.35
CA VAL A 97 -16.98 -15.36 14.47
C VAL A 97 -16.76 -15.85 15.90
N PRO A 98 -17.80 -16.09 16.68
CA PRO A 98 -17.67 -16.75 17.98
C PRO A 98 -17.13 -18.16 17.77
N SER A 99 -16.16 -18.57 18.58
CA SER A 99 -15.61 -19.93 18.53
C SER A 99 -15.03 -20.34 19.87
N GLY A 100 -15.30 -21.60 20.26
CA GLY A 100 -14.97 -22.11 21.58
C GLY A 100 -15.52 -21.21 22.69
N GLN A 101 -14.63 -20.69 23.54
CA GLN A 101 -14.97 -19.79 24.66
C GLN A 101 -14.85 -18.30 24.29
N SER A 102 -14.56 -17.98 23.03
CA SER A 102 -14.27 -16.63 22.58
C SER A 102 -15.41 -16.05 21.74
N HIS A 103 -15.82 -14.82 22.01
CA HIS A 103 -16.85 -14.11 21.23
C HIS A 103 -16.36 -13.63 19.85
N GLY A 104 -15.06 -13.73 19.58
CA GLY A 104 -14.42 -13.28 18.35
C GLY A 104 -12.92 -13.09 18.59
N LEU A 105 -12.16 -12.81 17.54
CA LEU A 105 -10.72 -12.67 17.61
C LEU A 105 -10.27 -11.29 17.11
N ALA A 106 -9.41 -10.65 17.88
CA ALA A 106 -8.71 -9.42 17.51
C ALA A 106 -7.21 -9.68 17.36
N ILE A 107 -6.66 -9.37 16.18
CA ILE A 107 -5.24 -9.50 15.90
C ILE A 107 -4.66 -8.11 15.62
N GLU A 108 -3.61 -7.75 16.36
CA GLU A 108 -2.81 -6.56 16.13
C GLU A 108 -1.49 -6.96 15.47
N MET A 109 -1.18 -6.37 14.32
CA MET A 109 0.02 -6.67 13.55
C MET A 109 1.16 -5.75 14.00
N LYS A 110 2.35 -6.31 14.21
CA LYS A 110 3.56 -5.55 14.51
C LYS A 110 4.74 -6.01 13.67
N SER A 111 5.64 -5.08 13.40
CA SER A 111 6.97 -5.41 12.92
C SER A 111 7.77 -6.16 14.00
N SER A 112 8.91 -6.75 13.63
CA SER A 112 9.76 -7.48 14.57
C SER A 112 10.17 -6.66 15.81
N THR A 113 10.32 -5.34 15.64
CA THR A 113 10.65 -4.37 16.69
C THR A 113 9.49 -3.45 17.07
N GLY A 114 8.33 -3.61 16.42
CA GLY A 114 7.13 -2.80 16.64
C GLY A 114 6.58 -3.01 18.05
N ARG A 115 6.19 -1.92 18.69
CA ARG A 115 5.58 -1.92 20.03
C ARG A 115 4.12 -1.49 19.94
N LEU A 116 3.30 -2.01 20.85
CA LEU A 116 1.95 -1.52 21.05
C LEU A 116 1.98 -0.07 21.51
N THR A 117 1.07 0.75 21.00
CA THR A 117 0.77 2.04 21.65
C THR A 117 0.01 1.79 22.96
N LYS A 118 -0.04 2.81 23.83
CA LYS A 118 -0.82 2.73 25.07
C LYS A 118 -2.29 2.40 24.80
N GLU A 119 -2.89 3.00 23.77
CA GLU A 119 -4.28 2.78 23.39
C GLU A 119 -4.54 1.38 22.83
N GLN A 120 -3.57 0.82 22.09
CA GLN A 120 -3.66 -0.55 21.56
C GLN A 120 -3.63 -1.56 22.71
N SER A 121 -2.64 -1.43 23.61
CA SER A 121 -2.52 -2.28 24.80
C SER A 121 -3.79 -2.24 25.65
N ALA A 122 -4.26 -1.03 26.02
CA ALA A 122 -5.46 -0.86 26.81
C ALA A 122 -6.73 -1.42 26.13
N ARG A 123 -6.80 -1.41 24.79
CA ARG A 123 -7.92 -2.00 24.06
C ARG A 123 -7.86 -3.52 24.08
N LEU A 124 -6.72 -4.12 23.78
CA LEU A 124 -6.58 -5.58 23.77
C LEU A 124 -6.90 -6.15 25.17
N THR A 125 -6.38 -5.55 26.25
CA THR A 125 -6.74 -5.95 27.62
C THR A 125 -8.24 -5.90 27.87
N ARG A 126 -8.91 -4.83 27.44
CA ARG A 126 -10.37 -4.68 27.60
C ARG A 126 -11.17 -5.68 26.77
N LEU A 127 -10.70 -6.04 25.57
CA LEU A 127 -11.35 -7.04 24.73
C LEU A 127 -11.21 -8.44 25.34
N ALA A 128 -10.01 -8.79 25.81
CA ALA A 128 -9.76 -10.04 26.52
C ALA A 128 -10.65 -10.18 27.77
N ALA A 129 -10.74 -9.13 28.59
CA ALA A 129 -11.62 -9.11 29.76
C ALA A 129 -13.12 -9.24 29.43
N ARG A 130 -13.51 -9.05 28.16
CA ARG A 130 -14.89 -9.19 27.66
C ARG A 130 -15.10 -10.51 26.91
N GLY A 131 -14.17 -11.46 26.99
CA GLY A 131 -14.31 -12.77 26.35
C GLY A 131 -13.92 -12.79 24.86
N TYR A 132 -13.18 -11.80 24.36
CA TYR A 132 -12.61 -11.88 23.01
C TYR A 132 -11.20 -12.46 23.06
N GLY A 133 -10.86 -13.28 22.08
CA GLY A 133 -9.50 -13.66 21.77
C GLY A 133 -8.71 -12.42 21.34
N THR A 134 -7.50 -12.26 21.87
CA THR A 134 -6.61 -11.17 21.46
C THR A 134 -5.21 -11.72 21.19
N HIS A 135 -4.59 -11.27 20.11
CA HIS A 135 -3.26 -11.71 19.74
C HIS A 135 -2.44 -10.57 19.12
N VAL A 136 -1.16 -10.52 19.45
CA VAL A 136 -0.21 -9.58 18.82
C VAL A 136 0.71 -10.41 17.93
N ALA A 137 0.54 -10.27 16.61
CA ALA A 137 1.27 -11.06 15.63
C ALA A 137 2.43 -10.27 15.02
N ARG A 138 3.60 -10.90 14.94
CA ARG A 138 4.78 -10.30 14.26
C ARG A 138 5.00 -10.79 12.83
N THR A 139 4.30 -11.85 12.47
CA THR A 139 4.35 -12.46 11.14
C THR A 139 2.95 -12.86 10.71
N TRP A 140 2.72 -12.95 9.41
CA TRP A 140 1.46 -13.43 8.86
C TRP A 140 1.22 -14.90 9.20
N GLN A 141 2.26 -15.71 9.35
CA GLN A 141 2.13 -17.12 9.78
C GLN A 141 1.61 -17.22 11.20
N ASP A 142 2.15 -16.41 12.12
CA ASP A 142 1.68 -16.37 13.50
C ASP A 142 0.21 -15.91 13.58
N ALA A 143 -0.13 -14.82 12.89
CA ALA A 143 -1.51 -14.36 12.79
C ALA A 143 -2.44 -15.43 12.19
N GLY A 144 -2.02 -16.06 11.09
CA GLY A 144 -2.79 -17.07 10.38
C GLY A 144 -2.99 -18.34 11.20
N ARG A 145 -1.99 -18.78 11.98
CA ARG A 145 -2.11 -19.95 12.86
C ARG A 145 -3.10 -19.70 14.00
N VAL A 146 -3.09 -18.51 14.58
CA VAL A 146 -4.08 -18.14 15.61
C VAL A 146 -5.48 -18.04 15.01
N LEU A 147 -5.61 -17.48 13.80
CA LEU A 147 -6.88 -17.45 13.08
C LEU A 147 -7.40 -18.86 12.75
N CYS A 148 -6.56 -19.73 12.20
CA CYS A 148 -6.92 -21.11 11.87
C CYS A 148 -7.35 -21.87 13.13
N ARG A 149 -6.62 -21.71 14.24
CA ARG A 149 -7.00 -22.30 15.53
C ARG A 149 -8.35 -21.77 16.00
N HIS A 150 -8.57 -20.46 15.92
CA HIS A 150 -9.84 -19.84 16.32
C HIS A 150 -11.01 -20.34 15.47
N LEU A 151 -10.84 -20.50 14.16
CA LEU A 151 -11.89 -20.99 13.25
C LEU A 151 -11.93 -22.52 13.12
N GLU A 152 -11.15 -23.25 13.92
CA GLU A 152 -11.05 -24.71 13.88
C GLU A 152 -10.68 -25.26 12.49
N LEU A 153 -9.86 -24.50 11.76
CA LEU A 153 -9.36 -24.85 10.44
C LEU A 153 -7.96 -25.48 10.53
N PRO A 154 -7.65 -26.47 9.68
CA PRO A 154 -6.30 -26.98 9.58
C PRO A 154 -5.37 -25.92 8.96
N TRP A 155 -4.14 -25.84 9.47
CA TRP A 155 -3.11 -25.03 8.84
C TRP A 155 -2.69 -25.66 7.50
N PRO A 156 -2.72 -24.96 6.35
CA PRO A 156 -2.29 -25.53 5.08
C PRO A 156 -0.78 -25.78 5.08
N ALA A 157 -0.36 -27.03 4.82
CA ALA A 157 1.06 -27.41 4.82
C ALA A 157 1.91 -26.60 3.82
N ASP A 158 1.29 -26.16 2.71
CA ASP A 158 1.89 -25.38 1.65
C ASP A 158 1.50 -23.89 1.67
N ALA A 159 1.00 -23.39 2.80
CA ALA A 159 0.51 -22.02 2.97
C ALA A 159 1.50 -20.97 2.44
N GLU A 160 2.78 -21.10 2.78
CA GLU A 160 3.80 -20.10 2.43
C GLU A 160 4.03 -20.01 0.91
N ALA A 161 4.16 -21.17 0.25
CA ALA A 161 4.33 -21.25 -1.19
C ALA A 161 3.09 -20.71 -1.92
N LYS A 162 1.88 -21.09 -1.48
CA LYS A 162 0.62 -20.63 -2.10
C LYS A 162 0.41 -19.13 -1.93
N VAL A 163 0.68 -18.57 -0.75
CA VAL A 163 0.55 -17.14 -0.49
C VAL A 163 1.50 -16.34 -1.40
N GLU A 164 2.77 -16.75 -1.49
CA GLU A 164 3.73 -16.04 -2.35
C GLU A 164 3.39 -16.18 -3.84
N TRP A 165 2.94 -17.35 -4.27
CA TRP A 165 2.46 -17.57 -5.63
C TRP A 165 1.26 -16.66 -5.97
N LEU A 166 0.25 -16.61 -5.11
CA LEU A 166 -0.94 -15.77 -5.31
C LEU A 166 -0.57 -14.29 -5.39
N LEU A 167 0.30 -13.82 -4.49
CA LEU A 167 0.76 -12.44 -4.51
C LEU A 167 1.61 -12.11 -5.73
N ALA A 168 2.42 -13.06 -6.22
CA ALA A 168 3.18 -12.92 -7.46
C ALA A 168 2.25 -12.84 -8.68
N ALA A 169 1.25 -13.71 -8.77
CA ALA A 169 0.23 -13.67 -9.82
C ALA A 169 -0.48 -12.31 -9.86
N ARG A 170 -0.91 -11.79 -8.71
CA ARG A 170 -1.53 -10.45 -8.60
C ARG A 170 -0.59 -9.31 -9.03
N ARG A 171 0.72 -9.43 -8.75
CA ARG A 171 1.72 -8.44 -9.18
C ARG A 171 1.83 -8.41 -10.70
N GLU A 172 1.90 -9.57 -11.34
CA GLU A 172 1.95 -9.68 -12.81
C GLU A 172 0.65 -9.19 -13.47
N GLU A 173 -0.51 -9.51 -12.89
CA GLU A 173 -1.79 -9.01 -13.41
C GLU A 173 -1.88 -7.48 -13.35
N ARG A 174 -1.53 -6.86 -12.22
CA ARG A 174 -1.48 -5.40 -12.11
C ARG A 174 -0.51 -4.77 -13.12
N LYS A 175 0.61 -5.42 -13.39
CA LYS A 175 1.59 -4.97 -14.39
C LYS A 175 0.98 -5.03 -15.80
N ARG A 176 0.31 -6.13 -16.15
CA ARG A 176 -0.42 -6.29 -17.43
C ARG A 176 -1.51 -5.24 -17.59
N GLN A 177 -2.33 -5.01 -16.56
CA GLN A 177 -3.40 -4.02 -16.58
C GLN A 177 -2.87 -2.59 -16.76
N ARG A 178 -1.78 -2.23 -16.06
CA ARG A 178 -1.09 -0.94 -16.26
C ARG A 178 -0.53 -0.79 -17.68
N GLY A 179 0.00 -1.88 -18.25
CA GLY A 179 0.44 -1.92 -19.64
C GLY A 179 -0.70 -1.62 -20.62
N ARG A 180 -1.84 -2.30 -20.47
CA ARG A 180 -3.07 -2.06 -21.26
C ARG A 180 -3.56 -0.62 -21.11
N ASN A 181 -3.65 -0.10 -19.89
CA ASN A 181 -4.10 1.27 -19.64
C ASN A 181 -3.16 2.32 -20.25
N ARG A 182 -1.85 2.03 -20.34
CA ARG A 182 -0.87 2.90 -21.00
C ARG A 182 -0.99 2.84 -22.52
N ALA A 183 -1.21 1.65 -23.09
CA ALA A 183 -1.39 1.46 -24.53
C ALA A 183 -2.70 2.06 -25.05
N GLY A 184 -3.80 1.98 -24.27
CA GLY A 184 -5.10 2.56 -24.61
C GLY A 184 -5.20 4.07 -24.37
N ARG A 185 -4.17 4.71 -23.82
CA ARG A 185 -4.15 6.17 -23.63
C ARG A 185 -3.68 6.82 -24.93
N ALA A 186 -4.60 7.41 -25.69
CA ALA A 186 -4.26 8.19 -26.87
C ALA A 186 -3.13 9.18 -26.54
N PRO A 187 -2.13 9.39 -27.43
CA PRO A 187 -1.14 10.42 -27.22
C PRO A 187 -1.88 11.72 -26.93
N ARG A 188 -1.51 12.43 -25.86
CA ARG A 188 -1.97 13.81 -25.69
C ARG A 188 -1.49 14.55 -26.94
N MET A 189 -2.41 14.81 -27.88
CA MET A 189 -2.19 15.76 -28.95
C MET A 189 -1.65 17.02 -28.29
N ALA A 190 -0.44 17.42 -28.67
CA ALA A 190 0.16 18.65 -28.16
C ALA A 190 -0.89 19.74 -28.35
N SER A 191 -1.37 20.31 -27.24
CA SER A 191 -2.31 21.43 -27.32
C SER A 191 -1.62 22.49 -28.16
N ARG A 192 -2.12 22.72 -29.38
CA ARG A 192 -1.68 23.84 -30.22
C ARG A 192 -1.67 25.07 -29.32
N ALA A 193 -0.50 25.68 -29.18
CA ALA A 193 -0.37 26.92 -28.45
C ALA A 193 -1.44 27.88 -28.98
N ARG A 194 -2.31 28.39 -28.10
CA ARG A 194 -3.20 29.49 -28.47
C ARG A 194 -2.30 30.63 -28.96
N PRO A 195 -2.53 31.22 -30.14
CA PRO A 195 -1.75 32.36 -30.58
C PRO A 195 -1.90 33.47 -29.53
N ARG A 196 -0.75 33.97 -29.05
CA ARG A 196 -0.70 35.20 -28.25
C ARG A 196 -1.14 36.35 -29.16
N GLY A 197 -2.18 37.06 -28.76
CA GLY A 197 -2.56 38.33 -29.37
C GLY A 197 -4.01 38.40 -29.80
N GLN A 198 -4.91 38.64 -28.85
CA GLN A 198 -6.07 39.51 -29.08
C GLN A 198 -6.21 40.38 -27.83
N ASN A 199 -6.02 41.69 -28.02
CA ASN A 199 -6.17 42.72 -26.99
C ASN A 199 -7.58 42.63 -26.38
N ALA A 200 -7.66 42.37 -25.07
CA ALA A 200 -8.86 42.66 -24.31
C ALA A 200 -8.92 44.19 -24.09
N ALA A 201 -9.98 44.82 -24.58
CA ALA A 201 -10.25 46.24 -24.33
C ALA A 201 -10.34 46.52 -22.82
N PRO A 202 -9.88 47.69 -22.34
CA PRO A 202 -9.94 48.03 -20.92
C PRO A 202 -11.39 48.17 -20.46
N ARG A 203 -11.70 47.57 -19.31
CA ARG A 203 -13.00 47.72 -18.64
C ARG A 203 -13.18 49.16 -18.14
N PRO A 204 -14.39 49.76 -18.23
CA PRO A 204 -14.63 51.08 -17.68
C PRO A 204 -14.55 51.05 -16.13
N ARG A 205 -13.85 52.05 -15.58
CA ARG A 205 -13.80 52.35 -14.15
C ARG A 205 -15.17 52.85 -13.70
N VAL A 206 -15.81 52.13 -12.79
CA VAL A 206 -16.97 52.65 -12.05
C VAL A 206 -16.43 53.52 -10.92
N THR A 207 -16.65 54.82 -11.03
CA THR A 207 -16.47 55.78 -9.93
C THR A 207 -17.68 55.68 -9.01
N MET A 208 -17.46 55.30 -7.74
CA MET A 208 -18.46 55.56 -6.70
C MET A 208 -18.36 57.04 -6.34
N LYS A 209 -19.45 57.79 -6.58
CA LYS A 209 -19.66 59.09 -5.97
C LYS A 209 -19.99 58.87 -4.49
N THR A 210 -19.37 59.71 -3.66
CA THR A 210 -19.55 59.89 -2.21
C THR A 210 -20.99 60.06 -1.80
#